data_AF-A0BKQ7-F1
#
_entry.id   AF-A0BKQ7-F1
#
_cell.length_a   1.000
_cell.length_b   1.000
_cell.length_c   1.000
_cell.angle_alpha   90.00
_cell.angle_beta   90.00
_cell.angle_gamma   90.00
#
_symmetry.space_group_name_H-M   'P 1'
#
loop_
_entity.id
_entity.type
_entity.pdbx_description
1 polymer ?
#
loop_
_entity_poly.entity_id
_entity_poly.type
_entity_poly.pdbx_seq_one_letter_code
_entity_poly.pdbx_strand_id
1 'polypeptide(L)'
;MTNQYTSRLSREEWLEKRKEFWESRVEGERVYWQSIQKAIEEQDEANAQAILNACDLKLVNNSIQLLYDASMHKYDVPVFMINEPQSFPSTKFCDAGLIQDFQETELKIKVRSNKLPQDFEIVTHTNQSIADLKTKVQESSPGIDQCRLFFKGREMKNHHLIGNYQLKDGEMVQAFM
;
A
#
# COMPACT_ATOMS: atom_id res chain seq x y z
N MET A 1 3.33 -14.09 25.12
CA MET A 1 4.36 -13.77 24.10
C MET A 1 3.62 -13.06 22.97
N THR A 2 3.72 -11.74 22.87
CA THR A 2 3.19 -10.99 21.73
C THR A 2 3.95 -11.43 20.48
N ASN A 3 3.26 -11.62 19.37
CA ASN A 3 3.88 -11.98 18.08
C ASN A 3 4.80 -10.84 17.64
N GLN A 4 6.05 -10.91 18.09
CA GLN A 4 7.11 -9.98 17.74
C GLN A 4 7.65 -10.34 16.36
N TYR A 5 7.82 -9.32 15.52
CA TYR A 5 8.25 -9.48 14.13
C TYR A 5 9.23 -8.37 13.76
N THR A 6 10.01 -8.60 12.71
CA THR A 6 10.91 -7.61 12.12
C THR A 6 10.29 -7.07 10.83
N SER A 7 10.31 -5.76 10.66
CA SER A 7 9.77 -5.13 9.45
C SER A 7 10.79 -5.22 8.32
N ARG A 8 10.31 -5.35 7.08
CA ARG A 8 11.10 -5.11 5.86
C ARG A 8 10.99 -3.69 5.33
N LEU A 9 10.06 -2.91 5.87
CA LEU A 9 9.79 -1.52 5.48
C LEU A 9 10.45 -0.57 6.48
N SER A 10 10.76 0.65 6.03
CA SER A 10 11.18 1.72 6.95
C SER A 10 10.04 2.08 7.92
N ARG A 11 10.34 2.84 8.98
CA ARG A 11 9.32 3.29 9.94
C ARG A 11 8.25 4.14 9.27
N GLU A 12 8.65 5.03 8.38
CA GLU A 12 7.77 5.92 7.64
C GLU A 12 6.85 5.13 6.71
N GLU A 13 7.42 4.21 5.92
CA GLU A 13 6.66 3.34 5.01
C GLU A 13 5.66 2.44 5.77
N TRP A 14 6.05 1.95 6.96
CA TRP A 14 5.17 1.17 7.82
C TRP A 14 3.99 2.00 8.34
N LEU A 15 4.23 3.25 8.78
CA LEU A 15 3.16 4.15 9.21
C LEU A 15 2.20 4.49 8.06
N GLU A 16 2.72 4.73 6.86
CA GLU A 16 1.89 4.93 5.66
C GLU A 16 1.02 3.70 5.38
N LYS A 17 1.57 2.48 5.50
CA LYS A 17 0.81 1.24 5.33
C LYS A 17 -0.28 1.05 6.38
N ARG A 18 -0.03 1.49 7.63
CA ARG A 18 -1.06 1.51 8.68
C ARG A 18 -2.22 2.43 8.29
N LYS A 19 -1.89 3.63 7.84
CA LYS A 19 -2.89 4.62 7.39
C LYS A 19 -3.70 4.10 6.19
N GLU A 20 -3.03 3.59 5.16
CA GLU A 20 -3.68 3.04 3.95
C GLU A 20 -4.69 1.94 4.30
N PHE A 21 -4.33 1.05 5.23
CA PHE A 21 -5.24 -0.01 5.66
C PHE A 21 -6.50 0.53 6.33
N TRP A 22 -6.39 1.44 7.31
CA TRP A 22 -7.56 1.97 8.02
C TRP A 22 -8.46 2.79 7.09
N GLU A 23 -7.88 3.51 6.13
CA GLU A 23 -8.63 4.25 5.10
C GLU A 23 -9.31 3.32 4.09
N SER A 24 -8.73 2.15 3.81
CA SER A 24 -9.28 1.20 2.84
C SER A 24 -10.49 0.39 3.34
N ARG A 25 -10.77 0.39 4.65
CA ARG A 25 -11.85 -0.43 5.22
C ARG A 25 -13.22 0.17 4.92
N VAL A 26 -13.85 -0.42 3.91
CA VAL A 26 -15.23 -0.12 3.48
C VAL A 26 -16.21 -1.25 3.80
N GLU A 27 -15.71 -2.42 4.20
CA GLU A 27 -16.53 -3.58 4.55
C GLU A 27 -16.97 -3.52 6.02
N GLY A 28 -18.22 -3.92 6.30
CA GLY A 28 -18.77 -3.87 7.64
C GLY A 28 -19.12 -2.45 8.10
N GLU A 29 -19.50 -2.31 9.38
CA GLU A 29 -19.89 -1.02 9.93
C GLU A 29 -18.66 -0.23 10.37
N ARG A 30 -18.57 1.03 9.93
CA ARG A 30 -17.39 1.88 10.17
C ARG A 30 -17.16 2.16 11.66
N VAL A 31 -18.25 2.19 12.43
CA VAL A 31 -18.19 2.37 13.88
C VAL A 31 -17.36 1.27 14.54
N TYR A 32 -17.52 0.01 14.12
CA TYR A 32 -16.75 -1.10 14.67
C TYR A 32 -15.26 -1.00 14.35
N TRP A 33 -14.91 -0.62 13.11
CA TRP A 33 -13.50 -0.37 12.76
C TRP A 33 -12.87 0.73 13.60
N GLN A 34 -13.60 1.81 13.88
CA GLN A 34 -13.12 2.88 14.76
C GLN A 34 -12.94 2.41 16.20
N SER A 35 -13.86 1.59 16.72
CA SER A 35 -13.75 1.02 18.07
C SER A 35 -12.58 0.05 18.18
N ILE A 36 -12.36 -0.79 17.17
CA ILE A 36 -11.20 -1.68 17.08
C ILE A 36 -9.91 -0.86 17.05
N GLN A 37 -9.85 0.20 16.25
CA GLN A 37 -8.68 1.07 16.19
C GLN A 37 -8.40 1.72 17.55
N LYS A 38 -9.41 2.27 18.22
CA LYS A 38 -9.28 2.84 19.57
C LYS A 38 -8.80 1.82 20.60
N ALA A 39 -9.33 0.60 20.55
CA ALA A 39 -8.91 -0.47 21.45
C ALA A 39 -7.45 -0.88 21.24
N ILE A 40 -6.93 -0.78 20.01
CA ILE A 40 -5.52 -1.04 19.70
C ILE A 40 -4.59 0.09 20.16
N GLU A 41 -5.06 1.34 20.11
CA GLU A 41 -4.30 2.52 20.55
C GLU A 41 -4.21 2.62 22.08
N GLU A 42 -5.12 1.96 22.79
CA GLU A 42 -5.17 1.90 24.25
C GLU A 42 -4.05 1.02 24.82
N GLN A 43 -3.40 1.49 25.89
CA GLN A 43 -2.27 0.77 26.50
C GLN A 43 -2.72 -0.27 27.53
N ASP A 44 -3.88 -0.06 28.14
CA ASP A 44 -4.45 -0.96 29.14
C ASP A 44 -5.40 -1.98 28.49
N GLU A 45 -5.11 -3.26 28.69
CA GLU A 45 -5.93 -4.37 28.20
C GLU A 45 -7.37 -4.30 28.75
N ALA A 46 -7.55 -3.85 30.00
CA ALA A 46 -8.87 -3.74 30.60
C ALA A 46 -9.73 -2.68 29.91
N ASN A 47 -9.14 -1.53 29.59
CA ASN A 47 -9.82 -0.45 28.87
C ASN A 47 -10.09 -0.84 27.41
N ALA A 48 -9.11 -1.46 26.75
CA ALA A 48 -9.28 -1.99 25.39
C ALA A 48 -10.45 -2.98 25.32
N GLN A 49 -10.52 -3.91 26.28
CA GLN A 49 -11.62 -4.88 26.35
C GLN A 49 -12.96 -4.20 26.62
N ALA A 50 -13.00 -3.17 27.47
CA ALA A 50 -14.22 -2.41 27.74
C ALA A 50 -14.75 -1.70 26.48
N ILE A 51 -13.84 -1.12 25.66
CA ILE A 51 -14.20 -0.49 24.38
C ILE A 51 -14.83 -1.52 23.42
N LEU A 52 -14.24 -2.71 23.30
CA LEU A 52 -14.76 -3.77 22.42
C LEU A 52 -16.10 -4.32 22.92
N ASN A 53 -16.23 -4.52 24.24
CA ASN A 53 -17.46 -4.98 24.87
C ASN A 53 -18.60 -3.97 24.70
N ALA A 54 -18.31 -2.67 24.75
CA ALA A 54 -19.31 -1.61 24.54
C ALA A 54 -19.89 -1.61 23.11
N CYS A 55 -19.22 -2.24 22.15
CA CYS A 55 -19.67 -2.38 20.77
C CYS A 55 -20.19 -3.79 20.44
N ASP A 56 -20.39 -4.65 21.46
CA ASP A 56 -20.83 -6.05 21.29
C ASP A 56 -19.93 -6.88 20.33
N LEU A 57 -18.64 -6.52 20.23
CA LEU A 57 -17.68 -7.25 19.40
C LEU A 57 -17.16 -8.47 20.15
N LYS A 58 -17.34 -9.65 19.55
CA LYS A 58 -16.87 -10.92 20.12
C LYS A 58 -15.48 -11.25 19.61
N LEU A 59 -14.55 -11.45 20.53
CA LEU A 59 -13.19 -11.90 20.24
C LEU A 59 -13.15 -13.41 20.02
N VAL A 60 -12.33 -13.84 19.05
CA VAL A 60 -11.96 -15.25 18.92
C VAL A 60 -10.63 -15.50 19.61
N ASN A 61 -10.56 -16.55 20.43
CA ASN A 61 -9.36 -16.94 21.17
C ASN A 61 -8.76 -15.82 22.04
N ASN A 62 -9.61 -14.92 22.56
CA ASN A 62 -9.19 -13.73 23.29
C ASN A 62 -8.16 -12.88 22.51
N SER A 63 -8.31 -12.81 21.18
CA SER A 63 -7.40 -12.08 20.31
C SER A 63 -8.15 -11.08 19.43
N ILE A 64 -7.66 -9.84 19.39
CA ILE A 64 -8.18 -8.79 18.52
C ILE A 64 -7.87 -9.02 17.03
N GLN A 65 -7.09 -10.05 16.69
CA GLN A 65 -6.84 -10.40 15.28
C GLN A 65 -8.11 -10.81 14.53
N LEU A 66 -9.10 -11.36 15.24
CA LEU A 66 -10.33 -11.84 14.65
C LEU A 66 -11.52 -11.53 15.55
N LEU A 67 -12.40 -10.64 15.07
CA LEU A 67 -13.63 -10.26 15.76
C LEU A 67 -14.87 -10.54 14.91
N TYR A 68 -15.99 -10.74 15.60
CA TYR A 68 -17.31 -10.84 15.00
C TYR A 68 -18.26 -9.84 15.63
N ASP A 69 -19.10 -9.19 14.82
CA ASP A 69 -20.23 -8.42 15.30
C ASP A 69 -21.48 -9.28 15.52
N ALA A 70 -22.56 -8.66 16.01
CA ALA A 70 -23.86 -9.30 16.19
C ALA A 70 -24.48 -9.80 14.87
N SER A 71 -24.11 -9.20 13.74
CA SER A 71 -24.55 -9.56 12.39
C SER A 71 -23.69 -10.66 11.77
N MET A 72 -22.76 -11.26 12.54
CA MET A 72 -21.81 -12.27 12.08
C MET A 72 -20.84 -11.76 10.99
N HIS A 73 -20.64 -10.45 10.87
CA HIS A 73 -19.60 -9.89 10.02
C HIS A 73 -18.23 -10.11 10.67
N LYS A 74 -17.25 -10.48 9.85
CA LYS A 74 -15.90 -10.83 10.29
C LYS A 74 -14.95 -9.64 10.13
N TYR A 75 -14.28 -9.25 11.21
CA TYR A 75 -13.26 -8.21 11.22
C TYR A 75 -11.89 -8.86 11.46
N ASP A 76 -11.03 -8.83 10.43
CA ASP A 76 -9.69 -9.39 10.47
C ASP A 76 -8.65 -8.26 10.59
N VAL A 77 -7.89 -8.28 11.69
CA VAL A 77 -6.87 -7.30 12.02
C VAL A 77 -5.49 -7.95 11.95
N PRO A 78 -4.65 -7.59 10.97
CA PRO A 78 -3.30 -8.11 10.87
C PRO A 78 -2.43 -7.75 12.08
N VAL A 79 -1.50 -8.64 12.43
CA VAL A 79 -0.55 -8.45 13.54
C VAL A 79 0.22 -7.13 13.46
N PHE A 80 0.54 -6.65 12.25
CA PHE A 80 1.29 -5.40 12.10
C PHE A 80 0.52 -4.13 12.48
N MET A 81 -0.80 -4.23 12.66
CA MET A 81 -1.62 -3.16 13.23
C MET A 81 -1.60 -3.18 14.75
N ILE A 82 -1.51 -4.37 15.33
CA ILE A 82 -1.62 -4.61 16.76
C ILE A 82 -0.28 -4.33 17.43
N ASN A 83 0.82 -4.85 16.87
CA ASN A 83 2.14 -4.78 17.47
C ASN A 83 3.09 -3.91 16.63
N GLU A 84 3.93 -3.13 17.31
CA GLU A 84 5.10 -2.52 16.68
C GLU A 84 6.16 -3.58 16.32
N PRO A 85 6.87 -3.44 15.19
CA PRO A 85 8.01 -4.28 14.88
C PRO A 85 9.12 -4.11 15.92
N GLN A 86 9.85 -5.19 16.23
CA GLN A 86 11.04 -5.11 17.09
C GLN A 86 12.15 -4.25 16.49
N SER A 87 12.29 -4.30 15.17
CA SER A 87 13.31 -3.55 14.44
C SER A 87 12.82 -3.18 13.05
N PHE A 88 13.37 -2.07 12.56
CA PHE A 88 13.22 -1.58 11.20
C PHE A 88 14.56 -1.72 10.48
N PRO A 89 14.58 -2.02 9.17
CA PRO A 89 15.80 -2.10 8.41
C PRO A 89 16.41 -0.71 8.27
N SER A 90 17.74 -0.60 8.40
CA SER A 90 18.46 0.66 8.21
C SER A 90 18.55 1.07 6.74
N THR A 91 18.49 0.09 5.84
CA THR A 91 18.50 0.29 4.39
C THR A 91 17.10 0.10 3.83
N LYS A 92 16.69 0.98 2.91
CA LYS A 92 15.42 0.81 2.18
C LYS A 92 15.43 -0.54 1.48
N PHE A 93 14.31 -1.25 1.56
CA PHE A 93 14.14 -2.51 0.82
C PHE A 93 14.25 -2.22 -0.68
N CYS A 94 15.29 -2.75 -1.31
CA CYS A 94 15.37 -2.84 -2.75
C CYS A 94 14.86 -4.23 -3.15
N ASP A 95 13.90 -4.27 -4.08
CA ASP A 95 13.52 -5.54 -4.70
C ASP A 95 14.68 -5.94 -5.60
N ALA A 96 15.59 -6.77 -5.09
CA ALA A 96 16.79 -7.20 -5.82
C ALA A 96 16.44 -7.82 -7.20
N GLY A 97 15.22 -8.35 -7.37
CA GLY A 97 14.73 -8.84 -8.65
C GLY A 97 14.44 -7.75 -9.70
N LEU A 98 14.30 -6.48 -9.30
CA LEU A 98 14.15 -5.33 -10.20
C LEU A 98 15.49 -4.74 -10.64
N ILE A 99 16.56 -4.95 -9.87
CA ILE A 99 17.89 -4.45 -10.23
C ILE A 99 18.54 -5.44 -11.19
N GLN A 100 18.08 -5.41 -12.44
CA GLN A 100 18.67 -6.17 -13.54
C GLN A 100 19.34 -5.20 -14.51
N ASP A 101 20.42 -5.65 -15.13
CA ASP A 101 21.07 -4.90 -16.20
C ASP A 101 20.09 -4.71 -17.37
N PHE A 102 20.06 -3.50 -17.91
CA PHE A 102 19.24 -3.15 -19.07
C PHE A 102 20.05 -2.29 -20.02
N GLN A 103 19.67 -2.32 -21.30
CA GLN A 103 20.26 -1.43 -22.31
C GLN A 103 19.56 -0.08 -22.28
N GLU A 104 20.33 0.99 -22.43
CA GLU A 104 19.78 2.34 -22.57
C GLU A 104 19.11 2.49 -23.93
N THR A 105 17.79 2.62 -23.93
CA THR A 105 16.99 2.74 -25.14
C THR A 105 15.82 3.71 -24.92
N GLU A 106 15.46 4.45 -25.96
CA GLU A 106 14.21 5.20 -26.02
C GLU A 106 13.03 4.23 -26.17
N LEU A 107 11.95 4.48 -25.43
CA LEU A 107 10.74 3.68 -25.42
C LEU A 107 9.52 4.59 -25.61
N LYS A 108 8.57 4.15 -26.43
CA LYS A 108 7.25 4.72 -26.56
C LYS A 108 6.24 3.84 -25.84
N ILE A 109 5.76 4.28 -24.69
CA ILE A 109 4.90 3.48 -23.83
C ILE A 109 3.46 4.00 -23.87
N LYS A 110 2.50 3.11 -23.67
CA LYS A 110 1.07 3.46 -23.60
C LYS A 110 0.63 3.55 -22.15
N VAL A 111 0.06 4.67 -21.75
CA VAL A 111 -0.47 4.86 -20.40
C VAL A 111 -1.98 4.71 -20.44
N ARG A 112 -2.50 3.76 -19.67
CA ARG A 112 -3.93 3.50 -19.52
C ARG A 112 -4.38 3.89 -18.12
N SER A 113 -5.51 4.58 -18.01
CA SER A 113 -6.15 4.85 -16.72
C SER A 113 -7.66 4.73 -16.81
N ASN A 114 -8.29 4.29 -15.71
CA ASN A 114 -9.74 4.25 -15.60
C ASN A 114 -10.39 5.64 -15.55
N LYS A 115 -9.61 6.69 -15.21
CA LYS A 115 -10.09 8.07 -15.17
C LYS A 115 -9.99 8.80 -16.52
N LEU A 116 -9.28 8.22 -17.48
CA LEU A 116 -9.11 8.81 -18.81
C LEU A 116 -9.92 8.05 -19.85
N PRO A 117 -10.56 8.75 -20.80
CA PRO A 117 -11.39 8.11 -21.82
C PRO A 117 -10.57 7.31 -22.84
N GLN A 118 -9.28 7.62 -22.99
CA GLN A 118 -8.40 7.00 -23.96
C GLN A 118 -6.98 6.83 -23.39
N ASP A 119 -6.31 5.77 -23.84
CA ASP A 119 -4.88 5.59 -23.63
C ASP A 119 -4.09 6.67 -24.39
N PHE A 120 -2.99 7.12 -23.80
CA PHE A 120 -2.07 8.07 -24.44
C PHE A 120 -0.64 7.55 -24.46
N GLU A 121 0.16 8.06 -25.40
CA GLU A 121 1.54 7.61 -25.60
C GLU A 121 2.53 8.60 -24.99
N ILE A 122 3.51 8.09 -24.25
CA ILE A 122 4.62 8.86 -23.67
C ILE A 122 5.93 8.31 -24.22
N VAL A 123 6.81 9.22 -24.65
CA VAL A 123 8.20 8.90 -24.99
C VAL A 123 9.09 9.06 -23.76
N THR A 124 9.84 8.03 -23.43
CA THR A 124 10.70 7.95 -22.25
C THR A 124 11.97 7.15 -22.53
N HIS A 125 12.91 7.12 -21.60
CA HIS A 125 14.16 6.37 -21.72
C HIS A 125 14.33 5.41 -20.56
N THR A 126 14.93 4.24 -20.78
CA THR A 126 15.10 3.22 -19.74
C THR A 126 15.93 3.70 -18.54
N ASN A 127 16.80 4.69 -18.71
CA ASN A 127 17.60 5.29 -17.64
C ASN A 127 16.89 6.44 -16.87
N GLN A 128 15.66 6.79 -17.23
CA GLN A 128 14.86 7.75 -16.46
C GLN A 128 14.28 7.11 -15.21
N SER A 129 14.09 7.91 -14.16
CA SER A 129 13.45 7.42 -12.95
C SER A 129 11.94 7.29 -13.13
N ILE A 130 11.30 6.44 -12.32
CA ILE A 130 9.83 6.37 -12.28
C ILE A 130 9.22 7.69 -11.78
N ALA A 131 9.95 8.47 -10.97
CA ALA A 131 9.50 9.79 -10.56
C ALA A 131 9.33 10.72 -11.78
N ASP A 132 10.32 10.75 -12.68
CA ASP A 132 10.26 11.56 -13.90
C ASP A 132 9.12 11.11 -14.82
N LEU A 133 8.91 9.80 -14.92
CA LEU A 133 7.80 9.26 -15.70
C LEU A 133 6.44 9.69 -15.14
N LYS A 134 6.28 9.70 -13.81
CA LYS A 134 5.05 10.19 -13.17
C LYS A 134 4.80 11.66 -13.44
N THR A 135 5.84 12.49 -13.40
CA THR A 135 5.74 13.92 -13.76
C THR A 135 5.23 14.08 -15.18
N LYS A 136 5.79 13.34 -16.15
CA LYS A 136 5.31 13.36 -17.56
C LYS A 136 3.85 12.94 -17.71
N VAL A 137 3.42 11.92 -16.94
CA VAL A 137 2.02 11.47 -16.89
C VAL A 137 1.11 12.58 -16.36
N GLN A 138 1.53 13.28 -15.30
CA GLN A 138 0.77 14.38 -14.70
C GLN A 138 0.70 15.62 -15.60
N GLU A 139 1.79 15.96 -16.30
CA GLU A 139 1.81 17.05 -17.30
C GLU A 139 0.83 16.79 -18.45
N SER A 140 0.71 15.52 -18.87
CA SER A 140 -0.21 15.09 -19.92
C SER A 140 -1.66 14.98 -19.44
N SER A 141 -1.91 14.98 -18.13
CA SER A 141 -3.24 14.82 -17.52
C SER A 141 -3.36 15.69 -16.26
N PRO A 142 -3.52 17.02 -16.43
CA PRO A 142 -3.57 17.96 -15.32
C PRO A 142 -4.81 17.73 -14.44
N GLY A 143 -4.62 17.78 -13.12
CA GLY A 143 -5.68 17.57 -12.10
C GLY A 143 -5.49 16.34 -11.21
N ILE A 144 -4.32 15.70 -11.24
CA ILE A 144 -4.05 14.43 -10.55
C ILE A 144 -2.83 14.59 -9.64
N ASP A 145 -3.09 14.80 -8.34
CA ASP A 145 -2.05 15.02 -7.34
C ASP A 145 -1.31 13.74 -6.94
N GLN A 146 -1.93 12.57 -7.10
CA GLN A 146 -1.35 11.27 -6.76
C GLN A 146 -1.55 10.26 -7.89
N CYS A 147 -0.45 9.89 -8.55
CA CYS A 147 -0.44 8.87 -9.60
C CYS A 147 0.41 7.65 -9.19
N ARG A 148 -0.22 6.48 -9.14
CA ARG A 148 0.43 5.17 -8.96
C ARG A 148 0.49 4.46 -10.29
N LEU A 149 1.71 4.12 -10.72
CA LEU A 149 1.93 3.39 -11.97
C LEU A 149 2.13 1.91 -11.67
N PHE A 150 1.58 1.04 -12.51
CA PHE A 150 1.69 -0.40 -12.41
C PHE A 150 2.04 -1.02 -13.75
N PHE A 151 2.95 -1.98 -13.73
CA PHE A 151 3.34 -2.76 -14.90
C PHE A 151 3.40 -4.24 -14.54
N LYS A 152 2.72 -5.10 -15.31
CA LYS A 152 2.60 -6.56 -15.04
C LYS A 152 2.18 -6.87 -13.59
N GLY A 153 1.26 -6.07 -13.05
CA GLY A 153 0.75 -6.19 -11.66
C GLY A 153 1.70 -5.69 -10.57
N ARG A 154 2.89 -5.19 -10.93
CA ARG A 154 3.87 -4.64 -9.99
C ARG A 154 3.79 -3.11 -9.97
N GLU A 155 3.72 -2.55 -8.77
CA GLU A 155 3.75 -1.10 -8.60
C GLU A 155 5.13 -0.54 -8.92
N MET A 156 5.18 0.52 -9.73
CA MET A 156 6.41 1.21 -10.11
C MET A 156 6.76 2.28 -9.05
N LYS A 157 7.89 2.07 -8.37
CA LYS A 157 8.37 2.94 -7.27
C LYS A 157 9.35 4.00 -7.76
N ASN A 158 9.23 5.21 -7.22
CA ASN A 158 9.94 6.42 -7.67
C ASN A 158 11.46 6.29 -7.76
N HIS A 159 12.08 5.52 -6.85
CA HIS A 159 13.54 5.36 -6.78
C HIS A 159 14.11 4.32 -7.77
N HIS A 160 13.26 3.63 -8.53
CA HIS A 160 13.70 2.73 -9.60
C HIS A 160 13.79 3.49 -10.92
N LEU A 161 14.59 2.95 -11.84
CA LEU A 161 14.61 3.36 -13.23
C LEU A 161 13.57 2.58 -14.03
N ILE A 162 13.17 3.11 -15.19
CA ILE A 162 12.19 2.45 -16.07
C ILE A 162 12.72 1.09 -16.54
N GLY A 163 14.02 1.00 -16.86
CA GLY A 163 14.68 -0.23 -17.29
C GLY A 163 14.63 -1.36 -16.25
N ASN A 164 14.53 -1.04 -14.96
CA ASN A 164 14.40 -2.04 -13.89
C ASN A 164 13.11 -2.88 -14.02
N TYR A 165 12.09 -2.37 -14.71
CA TYR A 165 10.83 -3.08 -14.94
C TYR A 165 10.83 -3.90 -16.23
N GLN A 166 11.93 -3.92 -17.00
CA GLN A 166 12.03 -4.59 -18.29
C GLN A 166 10.91 -4.20 -19.27
N LEU A 167 10.53 -2.93 -19.22
CA LEU A 167 9.50 -2.37 -20.08
C LEU A 167 10.03 -2.31 -21.53
N LYS A 168 9.22 -2.77 -22.48
CA LYS A 168 9.54 -2.75 -23.91
C LYS A 168 8.75 -1.67 -24.63
N ASP A 169 9.19 -1.36 -25.85
CA ASP A 169 8.51 -0.42 -26.72
C ASP A 169 7.06 -0.88 -27.00
N GLY A 170 6.12 0.06 -26.95
CA GLY A 170 4.69 -0.17 -27.15
C GLY A 170 3.95 -0.85 -25.99
N GLU A 171 4.63 -1.25 -24.91
CA GLU A 171 3.97 -1.88 -23.76
C GLU A 171 3.11 -0.87 -22.98
N MET A 172 2.10 -1.42 -22.29
CA MET A 172 1.11 -0.65 -21.56
C MET A 172 1.42 -0.60 -20.06
N VAL A 173 1.37 0.60 -19.50
CA VAL A 173 1.47 0.91 -18.07
C VAL A 173 0.11 1.37 -17.57
N GLN A 174 -0.35 0.80 -16.47
CA GLN A 174 -1.59 1.19 -15.81
C GLN A 174 -1.33 2.34 -14.83
N ALA A 175 -2.02 3.45 -15.01
CA ALA A 175 -2.01 4.60 -14.11
C ALA A 175 -3.30 4.61 -13.27
N PHE A 176 -3.13 4.46 -11.97
CA PHE A 176 -4.16 4.69 -10.96
C PHE A 176 -4.00 6.11 -10.43
N MET A 177 -5.07 6.87 -10.55
CA MET A 177 -5.14 8.30 -10.38
C MET A 177 -6.37 8.64 -9.57
#